data_AF-A0A7J8NBF4-F1
#
_entry.id   AF-A0A7J8NBF4-F1
#
_cell.length_a   1.000
_cell.length_b   1.000
_cell.length_c   1.000
_cell.angle_alpha   90.00
_cell.angle_beta   90.00
_cell.angle_gamma   90.00
#
_symmetry.space_group_name_H-M   'P 1'
#
loop_
_entity.id
_entity.type
_entity.pdbx_description
1 polymer ?
#
loop_
_entity_poly.entity_id
_entity_poly.type
_entity_poly.pdbx_seq_one_letter_code
_entity_poly.pdbx_strand_id
1 'polypeptide(L)'
;MESMQVALESVVSSIFDGSNEFAGGSSEVHDALCGIFEGLLRELLSLKWTEPALVEVLGHYLDAMGPFLKYFSDVVGSVINKLFELLNSLPFVVKDPSTSSARHARLQICTSFIRIAKSADKSILPHMKGIADTMVYLQREGRLLRGEHNLLGEAFLVIASAAGVQQQQEVLAWLLEPLSQQWIQIEWQNNYLSEPLGLVRLCSETAFMWSLFHTITFFEKALKRSGMRKGQSSSTSSSTPHPMASHLSWMLPPLLKLLRAIHSLWSPSVFQVLPGEIKAAMSMSDVERSSLLGVGNPKLSKGALTFIEGSPFDVNKEGYTEPNEADIRNWLKGIRDSGYNVLGLSATIGDPFFKGIDVDSVALALIENIQSMEFRHTRQLVHSVLIPLVKSCPPDMWGVWLEKLLHPLFVHCQQALSCSWFGLLHEGRAKVPDNHGILTGSDLKVEVMEE
;
A
#
# COMPACT_ATOMS: atom_id res chain seq x y z
N MET A 1 20.24 1.13 -20.32
CA MET A 1 18.92 1.75 -20.54
C MET A 1 18.40 2.41 -19.28
N GLU A 2 18.41 1.73 -18.12
CA GLU A 2 17.99 2.33 -16.83
C GLU A 2 18.71 3.64 -16.47
N SER A 3 20.02 3.76 -16.71
CA SER A 3 20.76 5.02 -16.46
C SER A 3 20.33 6.19 -17.35
N MET A 4 19.77 5.91 -18.53
CA MET A 4 19.29 6.92 -19.48
C MET A 4 17.89 7.43 -19.11
N GLN A 5 17.06 6.60 -18.48
CA GLN A 5 15.76 7.02 -17.93
C GLN A 5 15.94 8.13 -16.90
N VAL A 6 16.79 7.92 -15.90
CA VAL A 6 17.01 8.90 -14.82
C VAL A 6 17.57 10.21 -15.36
N ALA A 7 18.43 10.13 -16.39
CA ALA A 7 18.92 11.31 -17.09
C ALA A 7 17.79 12.07 -17.79
N LEU A 8 16.90 11.38 -18.52
CA LEU A 8 15.75 12.01 -19.17
C LEU A 8 14.81 12.66 -18.16
N GLU A 9 14.44 11.94 -17.09
CA GLU A 9 13.57 12.44 -16.03
C GLU A 9 14.14 13.70 -15.38
N SER A 10 15.45 13.71 -15.10
CA SER A 10 16.14 14.87 -14.52
C SER A 10 16.12 16.07 -15.46
N VAL A 11 16.36 15.86 -16.76
CA VAL A 11 16.35 16.94 -17.77
C VAL A 11 14.94 17.48 -17.96
N VAL A 12 13.93 16.62 -18.16
CA VAL A 12 12.53 17.03 -18.35
C VAL A 12 12.03 17.79 -17.13
N SER A 13 12.28 17.27 -15.93
CA SER A 13 11.88 17.96 -14.69
C SER A 13 12.56 19.32 -14.55
N SER A 14 13.86 19.42 -14.86
CA SER A 14 14.57 20.71 -14.78
C SER A 14 14.01 21.78 -15.73
N ILE A 15 13.46 21.36 -16.88
CA ILE A 15 12.91 22.26 -17.90
C ILE A 15 11.44 22.60 -17.61
N PHE A 16 10.64 21.65 -17.13
CA PHE A 16 9.17 21.76 -17.09
C PHE A 16 8.55 21.74 -15.67
N ASP A 17 9.29 21.47 -14.59
CA ASP A 17 8.69 21.37 -13.23
C ASP A 17 8.20 22.72 -12.64
N GLY A 18 8.30 23.81 -13.41
CA GLY A 18 7.62 25.09 -13.12
C GLY A 18 8.23 25.91 -11.98
N SER A 19 9.29 25.43 -11.33
CA SER A 19 10.09 26.20 -10.36
C SER A 19 10.93 27.29 -11.01
N ASN A 20 11.25 27.10 -12.29
CA ASN A 20 11.74 28.13 -13.17
C ASN A 20 10.56 28.58 -14.05
N GLU A 21 9.72 29.53 -13.58
CA GLU A 21 9.25 30.53 -14.54
C GLU A 21 10.50 30.95 -15.30
N PHE A 22 10.57 30.67 -16.61
CA PHE A 22 11.78 30.82 -17.43
C PHE A 22 12.40 32.19 -17.17
N ALA A 23 13.30 32.27 -16.19
CA ALA A 23 13.78 33.51 -15.62
C ALA A 23 14.90 33.99 -16.55
N GLY A 24 14.48 34.56 -17.69
CA GLY A 24 15.37 35.23 -18.64
C GLY A 24 15.84 34.41 -19.85
N GLY A 25 15.24 33.26 -20.17
CA GLY A 25 15.53 32.54 -21.44
C GLY A 25 14.72 33.08 -22.63
N SER A 26 15.28 33.05 -23.85
CA SER A 26 14.54 33.46 -25.05
C SER A 26 13.40 32.48 -25.36
N SER A 27 12.21 33.01 -25.71
CA SER A 27 11.04 32.21 -26.12
C SER A 27 11.37 31.19 -27.21
N GLU A 28 12.23 31.58 -28.14
CA GLU A 28 12.67 30.73 -29.27
C GLU A 28 13.39 29.45 -28.82
N VAL A 29 14.19 29.51 -27.74
CA VAL A 29 14.88 28.33 -27.21
C VAL A 29 13.89 27.39 -26.52
N HIS A 30 12.91 27.95 -25.82
CA HIS A 30 11.84 27.16 -25.21
C HIS A 30 11.00 26.44 -26.27
N ASP A 31 10.58 27.16 -27.32
CA ASP A 31 9.81 26.59 -28.43
C ASP A 31 10.60 25.49 -29.17
N ALA A 32 11.90 25.69 -29.37
CA ALA A 32 12.78 24.67 -29.95
C ALA A 32 12.89 23.42 -29.07
N LEU A 33 13.03 23.59 -27.74
CA LEU A 33 13.05 22.47 -26.80
C LEU A 33 11.72 21.72 -26.80
N CYS A 34 10.60 22.43 -26.81
CA CYS A 34 9.27 21.84 -26.90
C CYS A 34 9.12 20.99 -28.16
N GLY A 35 9.57 21.48 -29.32
CA GLY A 35 9.59 20.70 -30.57
C GLY A 35 10.44 19.44 -30.50
N ILE A 36 11.59 19.49 -29.81
CA ILE A 36 12.45 18.31 -29.59
C ILE A 36 11.73 17.27 -28.71
N PHE A 37 11.13 17.68 -27.60
CA PHE A 37 10.43 16.77 -26.69
C PHE A 37 9.14 16.22 -27.31
N GLU A 38 8.43 17.00 -28.12
CA GLU A 38 7.30 16.51 -28.89
C GLU A 38 7.73 15.43 -29.90
N GLY A 39 8.84 15.67 -30.61
CA GLY A 39 9.44 14.68 -31.53
C GLY A 39 9.86 13.40 -30.80
N LEU A 40 10.53 13.52 -29.66
CA LEU A 40 10.91 12.38 -28.83
C LEU A 40 9.69 11.59 -28.34
N LEU A 41 8.65 12.28 -27.85
CA LEU A 41 7.42 11.64 -27.40
C LEU A 41 6.76 10.87 -28.55
N ARG A 42 6.71 11.47 -29.74
CA ARG A 42 6.15 10.83 -30.94
C ARG A 42 6.88 9.54 -31.30
N GLU A 43 8.20 9.54 -31.24
CA GLU A 43 9.02 8.33 -31.44
C GLU A 43 8.71 7.27 -30.39
N LEU A 44 8.65 7.63 -29.10
CA LEU A 44 8.31 6.71 -28.01
C LEU A 44 6.91 6.09 -28.19
N LEU A 45 5.91 6.89 -28.57
CA LEU A 45 4.54 6.43 -28.83
C LEU A 45 4.47 5.46 -30.03
N SER A 46 5.38 5.57 -30.99
CA SER A 46 5.42 4.71 -32.18
C SER A 46 5.96 3.29 -31.91
N LEU A 47 6.70 3.10 -30.81
CA LEU A 47 7.35 1.82 -30.47
C LEU A 47 6.32 0.74 -30.13
N LYS A 48 6.46 -0.46 -30.70
CA LYS A 48 5.53 -1.59 -30.50
C LYS A 48 6.15 -2.75 -29.72
N TRP A 49 6.85 -2.43 -28.63
CA TRP A 49 7.46 -3.46 -27.79
C TRP A 49 6.40 -4.24 -27.02
N THR A 50 6.54 -5.56 -27.01
CA THR A 50 5.62 -6.50 -26.33
C THR A 50 6.33 -7.36 -25.29
N GLU A 51 7.67 -7.34 -25.26
CA GLU A 51 8.45 -8.07 -24.26
C GLU A 51 8.36 -7.35 -22.90
N PRO A 52 8.11 -8.07 -21.79
CA PRO A 52 7.90 -7.44 -20.48
C PRO A 52 8.96 -6.42 -20.05
N ALA A 53 10.24 -6.75 -20.21
CA ALA A 53 11.34 -5.86 -19.83
C ALA A 53 11.40 -4.59 -20.69
N LEU A 54 11.09 -4.69 -21.98
CA LEU A 54 11.06 -3.53 -22.87
C LEU A 54 9.82 -2.66 -22.62
N VAL A 55 8.68 -3.28 -22.35
CA VAL A 55 7.45 -2.57 -21.96
C VAL A 55 7.67 -1.76 -20.68
N GLU A 56 8.36 -2.33 -19.69
CA GLU A 56 8.73 -1.64 -18.46
C GLU A 56 9.61 -0.41 -18.75
N VAL A 57 10.66 -0.58 -19.55
CA VAL A 57 11.55 0.51 -19.98
C VAL A 57 10.76 1.61 -20.70
N LEU A 58 9.82 1.26 -21.58
CA LEU A 58 9.01 2.24 -22.29
C LEU A 58 8.04 2.98 -21.34
N GLY A 59 7.39 2.27 -20.42
CA GLY A 59 6.56 2.88 -19.37
C GLY A 59 7.33 3.92 -18.57
N HIS A 60 8.57 3.59 -18.21
CA HIS A 60 9.47 4.50 -17.52
C HIS A 60 9.88 5.74 -18.32
N TYR A 61 10.12 5.61 -19.63
CA TYR A 61 10.37 6.78 -20.47
C TYR A 61 9.11 7.65 -20.62
N LEU A 62 7.92 7.06 -20.69
CA LEU A 62 6.66 7.80 -20.69
C LEU A 62 6.45 8.54 -19.36
N ASP A 63 6.76 7.91 -18.22
CA ASP A 63 6.70 8.54 -16.90
C ASP A 63 7.59 9.79 -16.83
N ALA A 64 8.81 9.70 -17.35
CA ALA A 64 9.77 10.81 -17.38
C ALA A 64 9.26 12.01 -18.18
N MET A 65 8.36 11.79 -19.15
CA MET A 65 7.72 12.85 -19.94
C MET A 65 6.56 13.53 -19.20
N GLY A 66 6.18 13.05 -18.01
CA GLY A 66 5.07 13.58 -17.22
C GLY A 66 5.04 15.11 -17.05
N PRO A 67 6.14 15.77 -16.62
CA PRO A 67 6.17 17.23 -16.48
C PRO A 67 5.92 17.99 -17.79
N PHE A 68 6.35 17.44 -18.93
CA PHE A 68 6.06 18.01 -20.26
C PHE A 68 4.55 17.96 -20.55
N LEU A 69 3.88 16.85 -20.22
CA LEU A 69 2.44 16.66 -20.43
C LEU A 69 1.56 17.66 -19.67
N LYS A 70 2.09 18.28 -18.62
CA LYS A 70 1.39 19.34 -17.88
C LYS A 70 1.06 20.54 -18.77
N TYR A 71 1.94 20.92 -19.69
CA TYR A 71 1.75 22.08 -20.58
C TYR A 71 1.19 21.70 -21.95
N PHE A 72 1.44 20.47 -22.39
CA PHE A 72 0.99 19.95 -23.69
C PHE A 72 -0.16 18.96 -23.49
N SER A 73 -1.35 19.50 -23.19
CA SER A 73 -2.52 18.68 -22.84
C SER A 73 -3.07 17.84 -24.00
N ASP A 74 -2.82 18.26 -25.23
CA ASP A 74 -3.27 17.62 -26.46
C ASP A 74 -2.67 16.22 -26.68
N VAL A 75 -1.45 15.99 -26.19
CA VAL A 75 -0.75 14.70 -26.32
C VAL A 75 -1.03 13.73 -25.17
N VAL A 76 -1.66 14.18 -24.07
CA VAL A 76 -1.95 13.35 -22.88
C VAL A 76 -2.79 12.12 -23.24
N GLY A 77 -3.82 12.31 -24.07
CA GLY A 77 -4.66 11.21 -24.54
C GLY A 77 -3.88 10.12 -25.29
N SER A 78 -2.89 10.52 -26.09
CA SER A 78 -2.02 9.59 -26.82
C SER A 78 -1.15 8.76 -25.88
N VAL A 79 -0.62 9.38 -24.81
CA VAL A 79 0.15 8.66 -23.77
C VAL A 79 -0.74 7.67 -23.01
N ILE A 80 -1.95 8.07 -22.62
CA ILE A 80 -2.92 7.19 -21.96
C ILE A 80 -3.26 5.98 -22.84
N ASN A 81 -3.56 6.23 -24.11
CA ASN A 81 -3.84 5.17 -25.07
C ASN A 81 -2.65 4.22 -25.21
N LYS A 82 -1.43 4.76 -25.22
CA LYS A 82 -0.21 3.96 -25.29
C LYS A 82 -0.02 3.08 -24.05
N LEU A 83 -0.27 3.61 -22.85
CA LEU A 83 -0.20 2.81 -21.62
C LEU A 83 -1.20 1.66 -21.63
N PHE A 84 -2.44 1.88 -22.11
CA PHE A 84 -3.40 0.79 -22.27
C PHE A 84 -3.00 -0.21 -23.36
N GLU A 85 -2.42 0.24 -24.47
CA GLU A 85 -1.85 -0.63 -25.52
C GLU A 85 -0.78 -1.55 -24.93
N LEU A 86 0.17 -0.98 -24.18
CA LEU A 86 1.24 -1.72 -23.51
C LEU A 86 0.70 -2.71 -22.49
N LEU A 87 -0.25 -2.29 -21.64
CA LEU A 87 -0.90 -3.19 -20.67
C LEU A 87 -1.58 -4.38 -21.38
N ASN A 88 -2.28 -4.13 -22.48
CA ASN A 88 -2.98 -5.18 -23.24
C ASN A 88 -2.06 -6.09 -24.05
N SER A 89 -0.84 -5.64 -24.36
CA SER A 89 0.17 -6.44 -25.07
C SER A 89 0.76 -7.56 -24.19
N LEU A 90 0.72 -7.39 -22.87
CA LEU A 90 1.32 -8.32 -21.91
C LEU A 90 0.34 -9.44 -21.51
N PRO A 91 0.82 -10.69 -21.37
CA PRO A 91 -0.03 -11.81 -20.97
C PRO A 91 -0.55 -11.63 -19.54
N PHE A 92 -1.81 -12.01 -19.30
CA PHE A 92 -2.48 -11.91 -17.99
C PHE A 92 -2.80 -13.27 -17.35
N VAL A 93 -2.65 -14.38 -18.08
CA VAL A 93 -2.90 -15.74 -17.56
C VAL A 93 -1.59 -16.35 -17.06
N VAL A 94 -1.54 -16.63 -15.75
CA VAL A 94 -0.35 -17.17 -15.06
C VAL A 94 -0.35 -18.69 -15.16
N LYS A 95 0.48 -19.25 -16.04
CA LYS A 95 0.75 -20.71 -16.10
C LYS A 95 2.25 -21.05 -16.04
N ASP A 96 3.15 -20.08 -16.19
CA ASP A 96 4.59 -20.31 -16.37
C ASP A 96 5.41 -19.24 -15.62
N PRO A 97 6.59 -19.54 -15.03
CA PRO A 97 7.47 -18.55 -14.40
C PRO A 97 7.77 -17.30 -15.26
N SER A 98 7.79 -17.41 -16.59
CA SER A 98 7.90 -16.27 -17.53
C SER A 98 6.74 -15.27 -17.44
N THR A 99 5.58 -15.68 -16.90
CA THR A 99 4.44 -14.79 -16.64
C THR A 99 4.64 -13.91 -15.39
N SER A 100 5.63 -14.21 -14.54
CA SER A 100 6.00 -13.36 -13.41
C SER A 100 6.57 -12.01 -13.86
N SER A 101 7.44 -12.00 -14.88
CA SER A 101 7.97 -10.76 -15.45
C SER A 101 6.89 -9.96 -16.19
N ALA A 102 5.98 -10.63 -16.88
CA ALA A 102 4.82 -9.99 -17.49
C ALA A 102 3.91 -9.33 -16.45
N ARG A 103 3.62 -10.02 -15.34
CA ARG A 103 2.85 -9.46 -14.22
C ARG A 103 3.53 -8.22 -13.64
N HIS A 104 4.85 -8.29 -13.42
CA HIS A 104 5.62 -7.14 -12.93
C HIS A 104 5.50 -5.95 -13.89
N ALA A 105 5.73 -6.17 -15.18
CA ALA A 105 5.60 -5.12 -16.19
C ALA A 105 4.18 -4.55 -16.25
N ARG A 106 3.13 -5.37 -16.12
CA ARG A 106 1.72 -4.91 -16.06
C ARG A 106 1.47 -4.00 -14.86
N LEU A 107 1.97 -4.37 -13.67
CA LEU A 107 1.87 -3.54 -12.47
C LEU A 107 2.66 -2.23 -12.62
N GLN A 108 3.81 -2.26 -13.28
CA GLN A 108 4.59 -1.06 -13.57
C GLN A 108 3.80 -0.13 -14.51
N ILE A 109 3.25 -0.64 -15.62
CA ILE A 109 2.38 0.17 -16.49
C ILE A 109 1.17 0.76 -15.74
N CYS A 110 0.54 0.01 -14.84
CA CYS A 110 -0.53 0.56 -13.99
C CYS A 110 -0.03 1.65 -13.04
N THR A 111 1.21 1.54 -12.55
CA THR A 111 1.88 2.57 -11.74
C THR A 111 2.18 3.82 -12.57
N SER A 112 2.51 3.68 -13.86
CA SER A 112 2.67 4.81 -14.78
C SER A 112 1.43 5.69 -14.84
N PHE A 113 0.21 5.13 -14.81
CA PHE A 113 -1.01 5.95 -14.71
C PHE A 113 -1.03 6.87 -13.48
N ILE A 114 -0.54 6.40 -12.33
CA ILE A 114 -0.43 7.21 -11.11
C ILE A 114 0.60 8.33 -11.32
N ARG A 115 1.75 8.02 -11.91
CA ARG A 115 2.84 8.99 -12.16
C ARG A 115 2.41 10.07 -13.17
N ILE A 116 1.77 9.67 -14.26
CA ILE A 116 1.18 10.58 -15.25
C ILE A 116 0.06 11.42 -14.62
N ALA A 117 -0.84 10.83 -13.83
CA ALA A 117 -1.89 11.57 -13.13
C ALA A 117 -1.34 12.65 -12.19
N LYS A 118 -0.22 12.37 -11.50
CA LYS A 118 0.43 13.36 -10.61
C LYS A 118 1.11 14.49 -11.38
N SER A 119 1.81 14.14 -12.46
CA SER A 119 2.65 15.09 -13.21
C SER A 119 1.87 15.94 -14.20
N ALA A 120 0.92 15.35 -14.94
CA ALA A 120 0.05 16.07 -15.86
C ALA A 120 -1.03 16.92 -15.14
N ASP A 121 -1.30 16.64 -13.85
CA ASP A 121 -2.25 17.37 -12.99
C ASP A 121 -3.60 17.61 -13.71
N LYS A 122 -4.04 18.86 -13.91
CA LYS A 122 -5.34 19.15 -14.55
C LYS A 122 -5.43 18.73 -16.01
N SER A 123 -4.32 18.57 -16.71
CA SER A 123 -4.28 18.22 -18.15
C SER A 123 -4.81 16.81 -18.43
N ILE A 124 -4.88 15.95 -17.40
CA ILE A 124 -5.44 14.60 -17.52
C ILE A 124 -6.97 14.55 -17.42
N LEU A 125 -7.60 15.58 -16.84
CA LEU A 125 -9.03 15.59 -16.53
C LEU A 125 -9.95 15.30 -17.74
N PRO A 126 -9.70 15.84 -18.95
CA PRO A 126 -10.53 15.54 -20.12
C PRO A 126 -10.56 14.05 -20.50
N HIS A 127 -9.55 13.28 -20.10
CA HIS A 127 -9.42 11.86 -20.44
C HIS A 127 -9.98 10.91 -19.37
N MET A 128 -10.37 11.44 -18.21
CA MET A 128 -10.81 10.66 -17.06
C MET A 128 -11.94 9.69 -17.40
N LYS A 129 -12.96 10.14 -18.15
CA LYS A 129 -14.06 9.27 -18.59
C LYS A 129 -13.58 8.11 -19.47
N GLY A 130 -12.70 8.37 -20.44
CA GLY A 130 -12.17 7.35 -21.33
C GLY A 130 -11.32 6.30 -20.59
N ILE A 131 -10.57 6.72 -19.57
CA ILE A 131 -9.84 5.79 -18.70
C ILE A 131 -10.83 4.91 -17.92
N ALA A 132 -11.90 5.50 -17.36
CA ALA A 132 -12.90 4.77 -16.58
C ALA A 132 -13.64 3.73 -17.44
N ASP A 133 -14.07 4.13 -18.63
CA ASP A 133 -14.75 3.24 -19.59
C ASP A 133 -13.84 2.06 -19.97
N THR A 134 -12.54 2.32 -20.17
CA THR A 134 -11.54 1.27 -20.47
C THR A 134 -11.33 0.34 -19.29
N MET A 135 -11.24 0.86 -18.06
CA MET A 135 -11.13 0.04 -16.85
C MET A 135 -12.33 -0.90 -16.69
N VAL A 136 -13.55 -0.37 -16.82
CA VAL A 136 -14.80 -1.14 -16.73
C VAL A 136 -14.85 -2.22 -17.80
N TYR A 137 -14.45 -1.89 -19.03
CA TYR A 137 -14.34 -2.86 -20.12
C TYR A 137 -13.35 -3.98 -19.77
N LEU A 138 -12.12 -3.66 -19.38
CA LEU A 138 -11.10 -4.67 -19.05
C LEU A 138 -11.50 -5.54 -17.85
N GLN A 139 -12.17 -4.96 -16.86
CA GLN A 139 -12.69 -5.70 -15.71
C GLN A 139 -13.80 -6.67 -16.14
N ARG A 140 -14.75 -6.23 -16.97
CA ARG A 140 -15.84 -7.09 -17.47
C ARG A 140 -15.32 -8.26 -18.30
N GLU A 141 -14.27 -8.04 -19.09
CA GLU A 141 -13.62 -9.09 -19.88
C GLU A 141 -12.69 -10.00 -19.03
N GLY A 142 -12.54 -9.74 -17.73
CA GLY A 142 -11.63 -10.51 -16.86
C GLY A 142 -10.14 -10.32 -17.19
N ARG A 143 -9.79 -9.22 -17.85
CA ARG A 143 -8.42 -8.90 -18.33
C ARG A 143 -7.64 -7.95 -17.42
N LEU A 144 -8.28 -7.51 -16.33
CA LEU A 144 -7.71 -6.62 -15.32
C LEU A 144 -7.65 -7.35 -13.98
N LEU A 145 -6.44 -7.59 -13.47
CA LEU A 145 -6.24 -8.25 -12.18
C LEU A 145 -6.59 -7.28 -11.04
N ARG A 146 -6.92 -7.81 -9.85
CA ARG A 146 -7.30 -6.96 -8.70
C ARG A 146 -6.20 -5.97 -8.29
N GLY A 147 -4.94 -6.39 -8.27
CA GLY A 147 -3.82 -5.49 -7.98
C GLY A 147 -3.68 -4.35 -9.01
N GLU A 148 -3.95 -4.63 -10.28
CA GLU A 148 -3.94 -3.64 -11.36
C GLU A 148 -5.12 -2.67 -11.24
N HIS A 149 -6.31 -3.20 -10.95
CA HIS A 149 -7.49 -2.40 -10.66
C HIS A 149 -7.24 -1.44 -9.48
N ASN A 150 -6.57 -1.88 -8.43
CA ASN A 150 -6.20 -1.03 -7.30
C ASN A 150 -5.26 0.10 -7.69
N LEU A 151 -4.25 -0.16 -8.51
CA LEU A 151 -3.31 0.87 -8.99
C LEU A 151 -4.01 1.90 -9.90
N LEU A 152 -4.86 1.43 -10.82
CA LEU A 152 -5.65 2.33 -11.66
C LEU A 152 -6.67 3.12 -10.82
N GLY A 153 -7.30 2.50 -9.82
CA GLY A 153 -8.14 3.18 -8.85
C GLY A 153 -7.37 4.24 -8.05
N GLU A 154 -6.13 3.96 -7.63
CA GLU A 154 -5.26 4.96 -7.01
C GLU A 154 -4.96 6.13 -7.97
N ALA A 155 -4.72 5.85 -9.25
CA ALA A 155 -4.57 6.91 -10.25
C ALA A 155 -5.83 7.78 -10.33
N PHE A 156 -7.03 7.18 -10.31
CA PHE A 156 -8.30 7.90 -10.27
C PHE A 156 -8.44 8.79 -9.04
N LEU A 157 -8.03 8.32 -7.86
CA LEU A 157 -8.03 9.13 -6.65
C LEU A 157 -7.13 10.36 -6.78
N VAL A 158 -5.97 10.21 -7.43
CA VAL A 158 -5.07 11.33 -7.77
C VAL A 158 -5.74 12.29 -8.75
N ILE A 159 -6.31 11.80 -9.85
CA ILE A 159 -7.00 12.61 -10.86
C ILE A 159 -8.14 13.41 -10.22
N ALA A 160 -8.97 12.74 -9.41
CA ALA A 160 -10.11 13.35 -8.75
C ALA A 160 -9.70 14.42 -7.73
N SER A 161 -8.57 14.20 -7.03
CA SER A 161 -8.02 15.21 -6.11
C SER A 161 -7.63 16.52 -6.81
N ALA A 162 -7.27 16.48 -8.10
CA ALA A 162 -6.96 17.66 -8.91
C ALA A 162 -8.22 18.36 -9.45
N ALA A 163 -9.34 17.62 -9.58
CA ALA A 163 -10.62 18.11 -10.08
C ALA A 163 -11.44 18.91 -9.04
N GLY A 164 -11.28 18.59 -7.75
CA GLY A 164 -11.97 19.25 -6.63
C GLY A 164 -12.83 18.29 -5.79
N VAL A 165 -13.39 18.81 -4.70
CA VAL A 165 -14.04 18.00 -3.65
C VAL A 165 -15.23 17.19 -4.16
N GLN A 166 -16.08 17.76 -5.02
CA GLN A 166 -17.25 17.07 -5.56
C GLN A 166 -16.85 15.87 -6.42
N GLN A 167 -15.94 16.06 -7.38
CA GLN A 167 -15.46 14.97 -8.23
C GLN A 167 -14.75 13.89 -7.42
N GLN A 168 -13.99 14.28 -6.40
CA GLN A 168 -13.35 13.36 -5.47
C GLN A 168 -14.37 12.49 -4.72
N GLN A 169 -15.48 13.07 -4.25
CA GLN A 169 -16.56 12.32 -3.60
C GLN A 169 -17.26 11.34 -4.56
N GLU A 170 -17.57 11.76 -5.78
CA GLU A 170 -18.19 10.91 -6.79
C GLU A 170 -17.30 9.71 -7.16
N VAL A 171 -16.00 9.96 -7.35
CA VAL A 171 -15.01 8.90 -7.66
C VAL A 171 -14.82 7.95 -6.50
N LEU A 172 -14.75 8.47 -5.27
CA LEU A 172 -14.67 7.63 -4.08
C LEU A 172 -15.90 6.75 -3.93
N ALA A 173 -17.10 7.30 -4.14
CA ALA A 173 -18.34 6.53 -4.11
C ALA A 173 -18.32 5.42 -5.19
N TRP A 174 -17.96 5.75 -6.42
CA TRP A 174 -17.86 4.78 -7.51
C TRP A 174 -16.86 3.65 -7.22
N LEU A 175 -15.68 3.97 -6.67
CA LEU A 175 -14.63 2.97 -6.38
C LEU A 175 -14.92 2.15 -5.11
N LEU A 176 -15.51 2.75 -4.08
CA LEU A 176 -15.72 2.10 -2.77
C LEU A 176 -17.05 1.37 -2.65
N GLU A 177 -18.09 1.75 -3.38
CA GLU A 177 -19.43 1.14 -3.26
C GLU A 177 -19.41 -0.39 -3.48
N PRO A 178 -18.78 -0.93 -4.56
CA PRO A 178 -18.72 -2.38 -4.76
C PRO A 178 -17.91 -3.10 -3.65
N LEU A 179 -16.88 -2.44 -3.11
CA LEU A 179 -16.06 -2.98 -2.04
C LEU A 179 -16.83 -2.99 -0.72
N SER A 180 -17.56 -1.91 -0.42
CA SER A 180 -18.41 -1.80 0.78
C SER A 180 -19.42 -2.93 0.82
N GLN A 181 -20.14 -3.18 -0.29
CA GLN A 181 -21.14 -4.24 -0.37
C GLN A 181 -20.59 -5.63 -0.05
N GLN A 182 -19.34 -5.93 -0.44
CA GLN A 182 -18.69 -7.21 -0.11
C GLN A 182 -18.12 -7.21 1.31
N TRP A 183 -17.51 -6.11 1.72
CA TRP A 183 -16.78 -5.98 2.98
C TRP A 183 -17.68 -6.08 4.20
N ILE A 184 -18.88 -5.48 4.16
CA ILE A 184 -19.79 -5.44 5.29
C ILE A 184 -20.56 -6.76 5.53
N GLN A 185 -20.51 -7.70 4.59
CA GLN A 185 -21.24 -8.97 4.69
C GLN A 185 -20.82 -9.72 5.96
N ILE A 186 -21.81 -10.17 6.73
CA ILE A 186 -21.59 -10.78 8.04
C ILE A 186 -21.19 -12.26 7.89
N GLU A 187 -21.54 -12.88 6.77
CA GLU A 187 -21.33 -14.29 6.47
C GLU A 187 -19.84 -14.63 6.49
N TRP A 188 -19.02 -13.90 5.73
CA TRP A 188 -17.58 -14.15 5.70
C TRP A 188 -16.92 -13.78 7.04
N GLN A 189 -17.37 -12.69 7.68
CA GLN A 189 -16.85 -12.31 8.99
C GLN A 189 -17.11 -13.42 10.02
N ASN A 190 -18.32 -13.98 10.03
CA ASN A 190 -18.67 -15.05 10.94
C ASN A 190 -17.93 -16.36 10.60
N ASN A 191 -17.82 -16.69 9.32
CA ASN A 191 -17.18 -17.92 8.84
C ASN A 191 -15.67 -17.94 9.12
N TYR A 192 -14.99 -16.79 9.05
CA TYR A 192 -13.52 -16.73 9.12
C TYR A 192 -12.97 -16.02 10.35
N LEU A 193 -13.71 -15.12 11.00
CA LEU A 193 -13.19 -14.27 12.09
C LEU A 193 -13.78 -14.58 13.48
N SER A 194 -14.79 -15.45 13.59
CA SER A 194 -15.42 -15.77 14.89
C SER A 194 -14.57 -16.67 15.78
N GLU A 195 -13.70 -17.48 15.17
CA GLU A 195 -12.88 -18.46 15.86
C GLU A 195 -11.47 -18.50 15.27
N PRO A 196 -10.44 -18.87 16.05
CA PRO A 196 -9.05 -18.85 15.58
C PRO A 196 -8.78 -19.74 14.35
N LEU A 197 -9.45 -20.90 14.26
CA LEU A 197 -9.33 -21.80 13.11
C LEU A 197 -10.05 -21.26 11.85
N GLY A 198 -10.90 -20.25 11.99
CA GLY A 198 -11.51 -19.56 10.85
C GLY A 198 -10.48 -18.90 9.95
N LEU A 199 -9.39 -18.35 10.51
CA LEU A 199 -8.29 -17.79 9.72
C LEU A 199 -7.54 -18.86 8.94
N VAL A 200 -7.41 -20.07 9.49
CA VAL A 200 -6.82 -21.20 8.77
C VAL A 200 -7.64 -21.51 7.51
N ARG A 201 -8.98 -21.58 7.66
CA ARG A 201 -9.89 -21.77 6.52
C ARG A 201 -9.77 -20.64 5.49
N LEU A 202 -9.67 -19.40 5.95
CA LEU A 202 -9.48 -18.24 5.07
C LEU A 202 -8.18 -18.36 4.27
N CYS A 203 -7.08 -18.74 4.92
CA CYS A 203 -5.80 -18.93 4.26
C CYS A 203 -5.87 -20.05 3.21
N SER A 204 -6.71 -21.08 3.38
CA SER A 204 -6.92 -22.11 2.36
C SER A 204 -7.72 -21.61 1.15
N GLU A 205 -8.49 -20.55 1.29
CA GLU A 205 -9.26 -19.92 0.20
C GLU A 205 -8.47 -18.79 -0.48
N THR A 206 -7.41 -19.14 -1.20
CA THR A 206 -6.42 -18.20 -1.78
C THR A 206 -7.04 -17.00 -2.49
N ALA A 207 -8.07 -17.21 -3.32
CA ALA A 207 -8.72 -16.14 -4.06
C ALA A 207 -9.43 -15.13 -3.13
N PHE A 208 -10.11 -15.62 -2.09
CA PHE A 208 -10.79 -14.77 -1.13
C PHE A 208 -9.80 -14.08 -0.16
N MET A 209 -8.77 -14.80 0.28
CA MET A 209 -7.65 -14.27 1.06
C MET A 209 -7.03 -13.04 0.39
N TRP A 210 -6.61 -13.16 -0.87
CA TRP A 210 -6.03 -12.04 -1.63
C TRP A 210 -7.05 -10.95 -1.96
N SER A 211 -8.32 -11.31 -2.17
CA SER A 211 -9.41 -10.34 -2.33
C SER A 211 -9.53 -9.39 -1.12
N LEU A 212 -9.42 -9.91 0.11
CA LEU A 212 -9.42 -9.09 1.33
C LEU A 212 -8.19 -8.18 1.40
N PHE A 213 -7.01 -8.69 1.08
CA PHE A 213 -5.77 -7.91 1.03
C PHE A 213 -5.90 -6.73 0.04
N HIS A 214 -6.39 -6.98 -1.17
CA HIS A 214 -6.63 -5.91 -2.16
C HIS A 214 -7.67 -4.89 -1.67
N THR A 215 -8.69 -5.32 -0.95
CA THR A 215 -9.70 -4.41 -0.40
C THR A 215 -9.07 -3.46 0.64
N ILE A 216 -8.28 -4.00 1.57
CA ILE A 216 -7.66 -3.22 2.66
C ILE A 216 -6.55 -2.30 2.13
N THR A 217 -5.72 -2.78 1.21
CA THR A 217 -4.71 -1.94 0.55
C THR A 217 -5.37 -0.79 -0.21
N PHE A 218 -6.51 -1.03 -0.87
CA PHE A 218 -7.24 0.04 -1.54
C PHE A 218 -7.81 1.06 -0.54
N PHE A 219 -8.33 0.63 0.62
CA PHE A 219 -8.71 1.55 1.69
C PHE A 219 -7.55 2.44 2.15
N GLU A 220 -6.35 1.88 2.28
CA GLU A 220 -5.14 2.65 2.59
C GLU A 220 -4.89 3.71 1.51
N LYS A 221 -4.93 3.32 0.23
CA LYS A 221 -4.72 4.27 -0.88
C LYS A 221 -5.79 5.35 -0.91
N ALA A 222 -7.05 4.99 -0.70
CA ALA A 222 -8.17 5.93 -0.58
C ALA A 222 -7.91 6.95 0.52
N LEU A 223 -7.48 6.52 1.71
CA LEU A 223 -7.13 7.43 2.80
C LEU A 223 -5.92 8.32 2.47
N LYS A 224 -4.84 7.76 1.88
CA LYS A 224 -3.63 8.51 1.53
C LYS A 224 -3.83 9.55 0.43
N ARG A 225 -4.73 9.28 -0.52
CA ARG A 225 -4.97 10.13 -1.70
C ARG A 225 -6.18 11.04 -1.55
N SER A 226 -6.98 10.86 -0.51
CA SER A 226 -8.12 11.72 -0.20
C SER A 226 -7.74 12.86 0.76
N GLY A 227 -8.46 13.98 0.66
CA GLY A 227 -8.29 15.14 1.53
C GLY A 227 -7.83 16.41 0.81
N MET A 228 -7.92 17.56 1.49
CA MET A 228 -7.49 18.85 0.94
C MET A 228 -5.96 18.94 0.89
N ARG A 229 -5.40 19.35 -0.27
CA ARG A 229 -3.98 19.70 -0.38
C ARG A 229 -3.65 20.82 0.62
N LYS A 230 -2.54 20.67 1.38
CA LYS A 230 -2.05 21.60 2.42
C LYS A 230 -1.92 23.09 2.00
N GLY A 231 -2.07 23.43 0.73
CA GLY A 231 -2.01 24.80 0.20
C GLY A 231 -3.32 25.59 0.24
N GLN A 232 -4.46 24.98 0.60
CA GLN A 232 -5.75 25.67 0.73
C GLN A 232 -6.12 26.03 2.18
N SER A 233 -5.11 26.16 3.06
CA SER A 233 -5.29 26.66 4.42
C SER A 233 -5.24 28.20 4.45
N SER A 234 -6.14 28.86 3.73
CA SER A 234 -6.46 30.27 3.99
C SER A 234 -7.67 30.32 4.93
N SER A 235 -7.41 30.45 6.23
CA SER A 235 -8.15 31.27 7.22
C SER A 235 -9.69 31.33 7.19
N THR A 236 -10.36 30.33 6.65
CA THR A 236 -11.81 30.11 6.84
C THR A 236 -12.01 28.65 7.16
N SER A 237 -12.59 28.38 8.33
CA SER A 237 -13.10 27.08 8.77
C SER A 237 -14.18 26.59 7.79
N SER A 238 -13.79 26.09 6.63
CA SER A 238 -14.70 25.43 5.71
C SER A 238 -15.09 24.08 6.32
N SER A 239 -16.36 24.00 6.71
CA SER A 239 -17.06 22.89 7.35
C SER A 239 -17.25 21.66 6.46
N THR A 240 -16.40 21.46 5.45
CA THR A 240 -16.53 20.31 4.55
C THR A 240 -15.84 19.10 5.18
N PRO A 241 -16.59 18.05 5.53
CA PRO A 241 -16.01 16.86 6.12
C PRO A 241 -15.02 16.20 5.15
N HIS A 242 -13.99 15.56 5.69
CA HIS A 242 -13.03 14.80 4.90
C HIS A 242 -13.77 13.79 3.99
N PRO A 243 -13.38 13.61 2.71
CA PRO A 243 -14.12 12.73 1.79
C PRO A 243 -14.26 11.28 2.29
N MET A 244 -13.28 10.77 3.04
CA MET A 244 -13.34 9.43 3.64
C MET A 244 -14.17 9.33 4.93
N ALA A 245 -14.65 10.44 5.49
CA ALA A 245 -15.28 10.47 6.83
C ALA A 245 -16.53 9.59 6.93
N SER A 246 -17.42 9.65 5.93
CA SER A 246 -18.64 8.85 5.87
C SER A 246 -18.36 7.35 5.73
N HIS A 247 -17.18 6.99 5.22
CA HIS A 247 -16.82 5.61 4.93
C HIS A 247 -16.23 4.87 6.15
N LEU A 248 -15.75 5.59 7.17
CA LEU A 248 -15.10 4.98 8.35
C LEU A 248 -16.03 4.01 9.10
N SER A 249 -17.31 4.36 9.21
CA SER A 249 -18.31 3.62 10.01
C SER A 249 -18.53 2.19 9.53
N TRP A 250 -18.47 1.93 8.22
CA TRP A 250 -18.62 0.58 7.65
C TRP A 250 -17.26 -0.08 7.35
N MET A 251 -16.23 0.73 7.11
CA MET A 251 -14.90 0.24 6.72
C MET A 251 -14.14 -0.35 7.91
N LEU A 252 -14.17 0.32 9.07
CA LEU A 252 -13.31 -0.04 10.20
C LEU A 252 -13.77 -1.26 11.01
N PRO A 253 -15.07 -1.52 11.26
CA PRO A 253 -15.46 -2.64 12.12
C PRO A 253 -14.99 -4.02 11.63
N PRO A 254 -15.14 -4.41 10.35
CA PRO A 254 -14.61 -5.70 9.90
C PRO A 254 -13.07 -5.74 9.90
N LEU A 255 -12.41 -4.60 9.68
CA LEU A 255 -10.94 -4.50 9.76
C LEU A 255 -10.45 -4.76 11.18
N LEU A 256 -11.09 -4.16 12.18
CA LEU A 256 -10.77 -4.36 13.59
C LEU A 256 -10.92 -5.83 13.99
N LYS A 257 -11.99 -6.51 13.54
CA LYS A 257 -12.17 -7.96 13.76
C LYS A 257 -11.04 -8.78 13.12
N LEU A 258 -10.66 -8.45 11.88
CA LEU A 258 -9.59 -9.16 11.17
C LEU A 258 -8.23 -8.97 11.86
N LEU A 259 -7.89 -7.74 12.27
CA LEU A 259 -6.67 -7.45 13.01
C LEU A 259 -6.64 -8.20 14.34
N ARG A 260 -7.75 -8.18 15.09
CA ARG A 260 -7.89 -8.96 16.34
C ARG A 260 -7.63 -10.45 16.10
N ALA A 261 -8.24 -11.01 15.07
CA ALA A 261 -8.07 -12.42 14.73
C ALA A 261 -6.60 -12.73 14.40
N ILE A 262 -5.93 -11.88 13.60
CA ILE A 262 -4.51 -12.02 13.26
C ILE A 262 -3.63 -11.93 14.52
N HIS A 263 -3.88 -10.96 15.41
CA HIS A 263 -3.11 -10.83 16.65
C HIS A 263 -3.27 -12.07 17.53
N SER A 264 -4.46 -12.68 17.57
CA SER A 264 -4.71 -13.86 18.40
C SER A 264 -3.93 -15.11 17.98
N LEU A 265 -3.40 -15.17 16.75
CA LEU A 265 -2.58 -16.30 16.27
C LEU A 265 -1.35 -16.55 17.16
N TRP A 266 -0.78 -15.49 17.75
CA TRP A 266 0.37 -15.57 18.64
C TRP A 266 0.01 -15.94 20.08
N SER A 267 -1.28 -15.98 20.43
CA SER A 267 -1.68 -16.40 21.78
C SER A 267 -1.35 -17.89 22.00
N PRO A 268 -0.88 -18.30 23.19
CA PRO A 268 -0.46 -19.69 23.42
C PRO A 268 -1.56 -20.73 23.16
N SER A 269 -2.82 -20.41 23.49
CA SER A 269 -3.96 -21.30 23.30
C SER A 269 -4.29 -21.52 21.82
N VAL A 270 -4.17 -20.48 21.00
CA VAL A 270 -4.38 -20.56 19.56
C VAL A 270 -3.20 -21.22 18.88
N PHE A 271 -1.98 -20.79 19.20
CA PHE A 271 -0.77 -21.28 18.56
C PHE A 271 -0.67 -22.80 18.63
N GLN A 272 -1.02 -23.42 19.76
CA GLN A 272 -0.96 -24.87 19.93
C GLN A 272 -1.78 -25.63 18.87
N VAL A 273 -2.96 -25.13 18.50
CA VAL A 273 -3.90 -25.80 17.59
C VAL A 273 -3.68 -25.46 16.10
N LEU A 274 -2.78 -24.52 15.77
CA LEU A 274 -2.53 -24.14 14.37
C LEU A 274 -1.79 -25.24 13.58
N PRO A 275 -2.09 -25.39 12.28
CA PRO A 275 -1.30 -26.23 11.36
C PRO A 275 0.15 -25.78 11.23
N GLY A 276 1.01 -26.69 10.78
CA GLY A 276 2.45 -26.43 10.63
C GLY A 276 2.75 -25.31 9.64
N GLU A 277 1.98 -25.22 8.57
CA GLU A 277 2.11 -24.23 7.50
C GLU A 277 1.86 -22.81 8.03
N ILE A 278 0.82 -22.64 8.85
CA ILE A 278 0.50 -21.35 9.48
C ILE A 278 1.57 -20.98 10.51
N LYS A 279 2.01 -21.93 11.34
CA LYS A 279 3.10 -21.73 12.31
C LYS A 279 4.39 -21.28 11.63
N ALA A 280 4.73 -21.90 10.51
CA ALA A 280 5.91 -21.53 9.74
C ALA A 280 5.76 -20.13 9.13
N ALA A 281 4.57 -19.80 8.60
CA ALA A 281 4.26 -18.48 8.05
C ALA A 281 4.30 -17.34 9.07
N MET A 282 4.11 -17.63 10.37
CA MET A 282 4.22 -16.63 11.44
C MET A 282 5.66 -16.17 11.71
N SER A 283 6.66 -16.97 11.32
CA SER A 283 8.07 -16.68 11.59
C SER A 283 8.57 -15.43 10.81
N MET A 284 9.81 -14.98 11.04
CA MET A 284 10.48 -14.01 10.16
C MET A 284 11.05 -14.67 8.89
N SER A 285 10.98 -14.00 7.74
CA SER A 285 11.58 -14.54 6.50
C SER A 285 13.10 -14.34 6.50
N ASP A 286 13.83 -15.11 5.69
CA ASP A 286 15.29 -14.98 5.61
C ASP A 286 15.73 -13.61 5.05
N VAL A 287 14.91 -12.99 4.20
CA VAL A 287 15.14 -11.63 3.70
C VAL A 287 14.98 -10.60 4.83
N GLU A 288 13.95 -10.75 5.67
CA GLU A 288 13.74 -9.88 6.84
C GLU A 288 14.88 -10.04 7.85
N ARG A 289 15.30 -11.27 8.14
CA ARG A 289 16.45 -11.56 9.01
C ARG A 289 17.73 -10.94 8.47
N SER A 290 18.01 -11.12 7.19
CA SER A 290 19.21 -10.55 6.54
C SER A 290 19.19 -9.01 6.57
N SER A 291 18.02 -8.41 6.35
CA SER A 291 17.83 -6.96 6.41
C SER A 291 18.04 -6.41 7.83
N LEU A 292 17.62 -7.11 8.87
CA LEU A 292 17.83 -6.71 10.27
C LEU A 292 19.30 -6.83 10.68
N LEU A 293 19.96 -7.91 10.28
CA LEU A 293 21.38 -8.15 10.56
C LEU A 293 22.34 -7.27 9.75
N GLY A 294 21.83 -6.42 8.85
CA GLY A 294 22.65 -5.63 7.93
C GLY A 294 23.47 -6.46 6.94
N VAL A 295 23.16 -7.76 6.80
CA VAL A 295 23.81 -8.65 5.84
C VAL A 295 23.22 -8.33 4.47
N GLY A 296 24.03 -7.75 3.59
CA GLY A 296 23.57 -7.33 2.26
C GLY A 296 22.80 -8.43 1.54
N ASN A 297 21.63 -8.09 0.99
CA ASN A 297 20.75 -9.03 0.29
C ASN A 297 21.54 -9.85 -0.75
N PRO A 298 21.44 -11.19 -0.74
CA PRO A 298 22.00 -12.01 -1.81
C PRO A 298 21.21 -11.71 -3.11
N LYS A 299 21.79 -10.84 -3.96
CA LYS A 299 21.40 -10.54 -5.35
C LYS A 299 19.89 -10.48 -5.63
N LEU A 300 19.25 -9.37 -5.23
CA LEU A 300 18.19 -8.75 -6.04
C LEU A 300 18.85 -7.66 -6.90
N SER A 301 18.56 -7.65 -8.21
CA SER A 301 19.11 -6.68 -9.14
C SER A 301 18.78 -5.25 -8.70
N LYS A 302 19.80 -4.40 -8.69
CA LYS A 302 19.80 -3.01 -8.24
C LYS A 302 19.05 -2.03 -9.18
N GLY A 303 18.03 -2.49 -9.90
CA GLY A 303 17.20 -1.67 -10.81
C GLY A 303 15.87 -1.19 -10.22
N ALA A 304 15.35 -1.83 -9.16
CA ALA A 304 14.01 -1.55 -8.61
C ALA A 304 13.97 -0.45 -7.52
N LEU A 305 15.04 0.36 -7.40
CA LEU A 305 15.19 1.36 -6.35
C LEU A 305 14.76 2.77 -6.81
N THR A 306 13.47 2.94 -7.10
CA THR A 306 12.78 4.23 -6.89
C THR A 306 11.44 3.98 -6.23
N PHE A 307 11.43 4.24 -4.92
CA PHE A 307 10.31 4.07 -4.00
C PHE A 307 9.06 4.86 -4.42
N ILE A 308 7.88 4.21 -4.33
CA ILE A 308 6.68 4.82 -3.75
C ILE A 308 6.11 3.81 -2.74
N GLU A 309 6.00 4.25 -1.49
CA GLU A 309 5.43 3.59 -0.30
C GLU A 309 4.65 2.28 -0.50
N GLY A 310 5.31 1.20 -0.08
CA GLY A 310 4.84 -0.17 0.03
C GLY A 310 6.04 -1.08 -0.19
N SER A 311 6.39 -1.94 0.77
CA SER A 311 7.43 -2.94 0.50
C SER A 311 7.02 -3.74 -0.75
N PRO A 312 7.96 -4.17 -1.61
CA PRO A 312 7.63 -5.08 -2.69
C PRO A 312 7.22 -6.41 -2.06
N PHE A 313 5.93 -6.54 -1.75
CA PHE A 313 5.33 -7.82 -1.46
C PHE A 313 5.44 -8.63 -2.75
N ASP A 314 6.01 -9.82 -2.66
CA ASP A 314 5.88 -10.84 -3.69
C ASP A 314 4.41 -11.26 -3.76
N VAL A 315 3.55 -10.40 -4.32
CA VAL A 315 2.18 -10.76 -4.75
C VAL A 315 2.24 -11.64 -6.00
N ASN A 316 3.43 -12.14 -6.36
CA ASN A 316 3.80 -12.76 -7.63
C ASN A 316 3.13 -14.11 -7.94
N LYS A 317 2.19 -14.60 -7.10
CA LYS A 317 1.56 -15.93 -7.21
C LYS A 317 0.03 -15.95 -7.10
N GLU A 318 -0.67 -14.95 -7.61
CA GLU A 318 -2.11 -15.15 -7.88
C GLU A 318 -2.29 -16.06 -9.10
N GLY A 319 -2.37 -17.36 -8.85
CA GLY A 319 -2.62 -18.38 -9.87
C GLY A 319 -2.64 -19.79 -9.28
N TYR A 320 -3.84 -20.26 -8.93
CA TYR A 320 -4.27 -21.68 -8.79
C TYR A 320 -3.38 -22.69 -8.04
N THR A 321 -2.39 -22.24 -7.27
CA THR A 321 -1.60 -23.10 -6.39
C THR A 321 -2.10 -22.95 -4.95
N GLU A 322 -2.11 -24.06 -4.20
CA GLU A 322 -2.32 -23.99 -2.76
C GLU A 322 -1.35 -22.95 -2.17
N PRO A 323 -1.82 -22.05 -1.30
CA PRO A 323 -1.00 -20.96 -0.82
C PRO A 323 0.14 -21.57 -0.02
N ASN A 324 1.36 -21.30 -0.45
CA ASN A 324 2.50 -21.80 0.28
C ASN A 324 2.73 -20.94 1.53
N GLU A 325 3.58 -21.42 2.42
CA GLU A 325 3.97 -20.71 3.64
C GLU A 325 4.37 -19.24 3.40
N ALA A 326 5.08 -18.96 2.30
CA ALA A 326 5.52 -17.61 1.96
C ALA A 326 4.34 -16.70 1.57
N ASP A 327 3.34 -17.23 0.85
CA ASP A 327 2.15 -16.48 0.46
C ASP A 327 1.34 -16.09 1.71
N ILE A 328 1.15 -17.02 2.65
CA ILE A 328 0.45 -16.75 3.92
C ILE A 328 1.22 -15.75 4.77
N ARG A 329 2.55 -15.89 4.87
CA ARG A 329 3.42 -14.95 5.58
C ARG A 329 3.32 -13.53 5.03
N ASN A 330 3.41 -13.41 3.70
CA ASN A 330 3.28 -12.15 2.99
C ASN A 330 1.90 -11.55 3.18
N TRP A 331 0.85 -12.37 3.17
CA TRP A 331 -0.51 -11.93 3.41
C TRP A 331 -0.69 -11.42 4.85
N LEU A 332 -0.28 -12.18 5.88
CA LEU A 332 -0.36 -11.76 7.29
C LEU A 332 0.35 -10.42 7.52
N LYS A 333 1.56 -10.28 6.97
CA LYS A 333 2.30 -9.02 7.00
C LYS A 333 1.57 -7.92 6.25
N GLY A 334 1.11 -8.17 5.03
CA GLY A 334 0.41 -7.20 4.20
C GLY A 334 -0.88 -6.67 4.81
N ILE A 335 -1.67 -7.54 5.45
CA ILE A 335 -2.87 -7.16 6.20
C ILE A 335 -2.50 -6.32 7.43
N ARG A 336 -1.46 -6.69 8.17
CA ARG A 336 -1.00 -5.92 9.34
C ARG A 336 -0.52 -4.54 8.92
N ASP A 337 0.39 -4.46 7.95
CA ASP A 337 0.97 -3.22 7.43
C ASP A 337 -0.14 -2.28 6.95
N SER A 338 -0.99 -2.76 6.04
CA SER A 338 -2.03 -1.94 5.43
C SER A 338 -3.16 -1.63 6.42
N GLY A 339 -3.57 -2.60 7.25
CA GLY A 339 -4.61 -2.41 8.26
C GLY A 339 -4.21 -1.41 9.33
N TYR A 340 -2.96 -1.44 9.78
CA TYR A 340 -2.43 -0.42 10.70
C TYR A 340 -2.37 0.95 10.05
N ASN A 341 -1.92 1.05 8.80
CA ASN A 341 -1.93 2.32 8.08
C ASN A 341 -3.35 2.87 7.91
N VAL A 342 -4.34 2.03 7.59
CA VAL A 342 -5.76 2.42 7.51
C VAL A 342 -6.24 3.00 8.83
N LEU A 343 -5.95 2.34 9.96
CA LEU A 343 -6.34 2.85 11.28
C LEU A 343 -5.63 4.16 11.63
N GLY A 344 -4.30 4.22 11.44
CA GLY A 344 -3.50 5.40 11.73
C GLY A 344 -3.93 6.62 10.91
N LEU A 345 -4.15 6.43 9.60
CA LEU A 345 -4.66 7.49 8.72
C LEU A 345 -6.09 7.89 9.06
N SER A 346 -6.95 6.93 9.42
CA SER A 346 -8.33 7.22 9.83
C SER A 346 -8.37 8.10 11.08
N ALA A 347 -7.46 7.88 12.04
CA ALA A 347 -7.36 8.73 13.22
C ALA A 347 -7.03 10.19 12.88
N THR A 348 -6.27 10.45 11.80
CA THR A 348 -5.95 11.82 11.36
C THR A 348 -7.15 12.61 10.82
N ILE A 349 -8.28 11.93 10.54
CA ILE A 349 -9.54 12.58 10.11
C ILE A 349 -10.22 13.31 11.28
N GLY A 350 -9.90 12.96 12.54
CA GLY A 350 -10.42 13.64 13.74
C GLY A 350 -11.78 13.11 14.17
N ASP A 351 -12.73 14.02 14.43
CA ASP A 351 -14.05 13.72 15.01
C ASP A 351 -14.79 12.54 14.37
N PRO A 352 -14.84 12.36 13.04
CA PRO A 352 -15.47 11.20 12.42
C PRO A 352 -14.92 9.85 12.90
N PHE A 353 -13.64 9.78 13.27
CA PHE A 353 -13.02 8.60 13.87
C PHE A 353 -13.30 8.54 15.38
N PHE A 354 -12.91 9.57 16.14
CA PHE A 354 -12.93 9.52 17.61
C PHE A 354 -14.34 9.50 18.21
N LYS A 355 -15.32 10.12 17.53
CA LYS A 355 -16.74 10.14 17.95
C LYS A 355 -17.60 9.12 17.21
N GLY A 356 -17.15 8.65 16.05
CA GLY A 356 -17.92 7.73 15.19
C GLY A 356 -17.61 6.25 15.41
N ILE A 357 -16.47 5.92 16.02
CA ILE A 357 -16.03 4.54 16.26
C ILE A 357 -16.03 4.24 17.75
N ASP A 358 -16.47 3.04 18.10
CA ASP A 358 -16.41 2.53 19.47
C ASP A 358 -14.97 2.25 19.90
N VAL A 359 -14.52 2.96 20.94
CA VAL A 359 -13.19 2.81 21.52
C VAL A 359 -12.95 1.40 22.07
N ASP A 360 -13.99 0.73 22.59
CA ASP A 360 -13.85 -0.61 23.15
C ASP A 360 -13.54 -1.62 22.05
N SER A 361 -14.20 -1.50 20.90
CA SER A 361 -13.88 -2.27 19.69
C SER A 361 -12.44 -2.06 19.21
N VAL A 362 -11.92 -0.82 19.27
CA VAL A 362 -10.53 -0.52 18.91
C VAL A 362 -9.55 -1.11 19.94
N ALA A 363 -9.81 -0.92 21.24
CA ALA A 363 -8.97 -1.45 22.31
C ALA A 363 -8.93 -2.99 22.26
N LEU A 364 -10.08 -3.65 22.06
CA LEU A 364 -10.15 -5.10 21.88
C LEU A 364 -9.32 -5.57 20.69
N ALA A 365 -9.35 -4.85 19.57
CA ALA A 365 -8.59 -5.27 18.39
C ALA A 365 -7.07 -5.10 18.56
N LEU A 366 -6.63 -4.01 19.18
CA LEU A 366 -5.22 -3.64 19.22
C LEU A 366 -4.48 -4.15 20.46
N ILE A 367 -5.17 -4.27 21.60
CA ILE A 367 -4.52 -4.44 22.91
C ILE A 367 -4.78 -5.81 23.52
N GLU A 368 -5.88 -6.50 23.17
CA GLU A 368 -6.24 -7.79 23.79
C GLU A 368 -5.11 -8.81 23.81
N ASN A 369 -4.39 -8.95 22.69
CA ASN A 369 -3.33 -9.95 22.51
C ASN A 369 -1.92 -9.35 22.61
N ILE A 370 -1.77 -8.12 23.10
CA ILE A 370 -0.49 -7.38 23.08
C ILE A 370 0.65 -8.15 23.77
N GLN A 371 0.33 -8.89 24.84
CA GLN A 371 1.30 -9.66 25.61
C GLN A 371 1.87 -10.86 24.85
N SER A 372 1.14 -11.35 23.85
CA SER A 372 1.54 -12.50 23.04
C SER A 372 2.18 -12.09 21.71
N MET A 373 2.04 -10.83 21.29
CA MET A 373 2.60 -10.34 20.04
C MET A 373 4.13 -10.26 20.07
N GLU A 374 4.74 -10.47 18.90
CA GLU A 374 6.16 -10.24 18.68
C GLU A 374 6.50 -8.74 18.77
N PHE A 375 7.72 -8.43 19.21
CA PHE A 375 8.24 -7.06 19.34
C PHE A 375 8.18 -6.31 18.01
N ARG A 376 8.50 -6.96 16.89
CA ARG A 376 8.36 -6.35 15.57
C ARG A 376 6.92 -5.89 15.28
N HIS A 377 5.90 -6.63 15.71
CA HIS A 377 4.50 -6.27 15.49
C HIS A 377 4.07 -5.15 16.46
N THR A 378 4.48 -5.24 17.73
CA THR A 378 4.23 -4.20 18.73
C THR A 378 4.87 -2.87 18.33
N ARG A 379 6.12 -2.89 17.87
CA ARG A 379 6.81 -1.71 17.33
C ARG A 379 6.00 -1.10 16.18
N GLN A 380 5.56 -1.94 15.24
CA GLN A 380 4.78 -1.47 14.11
C GLN A 380 3.43 -0.88 14.53
N LEU A 381 2.72 -1.52 15.47
CA LEU A 381 1.47 -1.01 16.04
C LEU A 381 1.65 0.38 16.66
N VAL A 382 2.73 0.56 17.43
CA VAL A 382 3.08 1.85 18.04
C VAL A 382 3.30 2.91 16.96
N HIS A 383 4.15 2.63 15.98
CA HIS A 383 4.53 3.60 14.95
C HIS A 383 3.40 3.95 13.99
N SER A 384 2.64 2.94 13.53
CA SER A 384 1.65 3.11 12.46
C SER A 384 0.26 3.46 12.98
N VAL A 385 -0.10 3.08 14.22
CA VAL A 385 -1.45 3.33 14.76
C VAL A 385 -1.42 4.27 15.95
N LEU A 386 -0.67 3.93 17.00
CA LEU A 386 -0.79 4.63 18.29
C LEU A 386 -0.21 6.05 18.23
N ILE A 387 0.94 6.26 17.58
CA ILE A 387 1.52 7.60 17.43
C ILE A 387 0.56 8.53 16.66
N PRO A 388 0.05 8.18 15.47
CA PRO A 388 -0.95 9.00 14.77
C PRO A 388 -2.22 9.25 15.59
N LEU A 389 -2.72 8.22 16.29
CA LEU A 389 -3.90 8.32 17.13
C LEU A 389 -3.71 9.31 18.27
N VAL A 390 -2.61 9.18 19.04
CA VAL A 390 -2.29 10.11 20.14
C VAL A 390 -2.15 11.54 19.62
N LYS A 391 -1.45 11.73 18.50
CA LYS A 391 -1.25 13.06 17.89
C LYS A 391 -2.55 13.71 17.40
N SER A 392 -3.54 12.92 17.01
CA SER A 392 -4.78 13.40 16.40
C SER A 392 -5.97 13.39 17.36
N CYS A 393 -5.81 12.85 18.57
CA CYS A 393 -6.89 12.70 19.55
C CYS A 393 -7.34 14.06 20.11
N PRO A 394 -8.64 14.42 19.98
CA PRO A 394 -9.19 15.62 20.58
C PRO A 394 -9.02 15.64 22.10
N PRO A 395 -8.68 16.80 22.72
CA PRO A 395 -8.45 16.89 24.16
C PRO A 395 -9.59 16.40 25.04
N ASP A 396 -10.84 16.60 24.61
CA ASP A 396 -12.06 16.13 25.26
C ASP A 396 -12.21 14.60 25.25
N MET A 397 -11.50 13.92 24.34
CA MET A 397 -11.55 12.47 24.17
C MET A 397 -10.35 11.74 24.80
N TRP A 398 -9.38 12.46 25.37
CA TRP A 398 -8.15 11.87 25.91
C TRP A 398 -8.39 10.83 26.99
N GLY A 399 -9.26 11.11 27.97
CA GLY A 399 -9.56 10.14 29.04
C GLY A 399 -10.20 8.86 28.50
N VAL A 400 -11.06 8.97 27.49
CA VAL A 400 -11.76 7.82 26.92
C VAL A 400 -10.83 6.96 26.06
N TRP A 401 -9.97 7.59 25.26
CA TRP A 401 -9.13 6.90 24.27
C TRP A 401 -7.74 6.55 24.80
N LEU A 402 -7.02 7.52 25.34
CA LEU A 402 -5.61 7.36 25.66
C LEU A 402 -5.42 6.47 26.87
N GLU A 403 -6.27 6.59 27.90
CA GLU A 403 -6.19 5.73 29.08
C GLU A 403 -6.38 4.26 28.71
N LYS A 404 -7.43 3.94 27.94
CA LYS A 404 -7.76 2.58 27.51
C LYS A 404 -6.68 1.93 26.65
N LEU A 405 -6.03 2.70 25.77
CA LEU A 405 -5.04 2.17 24.84
C LEU A 405 -3.61 2.17 25.40
N LEU A 406 -3.20 3.26 26.07
CA LEU A 406 -1.81 3.44 26.50
C LEU A 406 -1.51 2.73 27.81
N HIS A 407 -2.46 2.62 28.74
CA HIS A 407 -2.18 2.00 30.03
C HIS A 407 -1.74 0.52 29.89
N PRO A 408 -2.51 -0.36 29.20
CA PRO A 408 -2.09 -1.76 29.07
C PRO A 408 -0.82 -1.90 28.23
N LEU A 409 -0.64 -1.04 27.22
CA LEU A 409 0.59 -0.99 26.43
C LEU A 409 1.81 -0.67 27.30
N PHE A 410 1.75 0.37 28.12
CA PHE A 410 2.88 0.77 28.97
C PHE A 410 3.19 -0.27 30.03
N VAL A 411 2.17 -0.91 30.62
CA VAL A 411 2.38 -2.04 31.54
C VAL A 411 3.12 -3.17 30.82
N HIS A 412 2.68 -3.54 29.62
CA HIS A 412 3.35 -4.58 28.83
C HIS A 412 4.78 -4.19 28.44
N CYS A 413 4.99 -2.99 27.88
CA CYS A 413 6.30 -2.51 27.47
C CYS A 413 7.26 -2.43 28.66
N GLN A 414 6.81 -1.96 29.83
CA GLN A 414 7.64 -1.93 31.03
C GLN A 414 8.09 -3.33 31.44
N GLN A 415 7.16 -4.30 31.50
CA GLN A 415 7.47 -5.68 31.84
C GLN A 415 8.42 -6.31 30.82
N ALA A 416 8.09 -6.22 29.54
CA ALA A 416 8.86 -6.79 28.45
C ALA A 416 10.29 -6.23 28.39
N LEU A 417 10.43 -4.89 28.42
CA LEU A 417 11.73 -4.24 28.40
C LEU A 417 12.55 -4.57 29.66
N SER A 418 11.93 -4.56 30.85
CA SER A 418 12.65 -4.89 32.08
C SER A 418 13.19 -6.32 32.05
N CYS A 419 12.37 -7.28 31.60
CA CYS A 419 12.79 -8.68 31.44
C CYS A 419 13.92 -8.81 30.41
N SER A 420 13.79 -8.19 29.24
CA SER A 420 14.80 -8.29 28.18
C SER A 420 16.12 -7.63 28.55
N TRP A 421 16.10 -6.43 29.16
CA TRP A 421 17.30 -5.77 29.65
C TRP A 421 17.97 -6.55 30.78
N PHE A 422 17.18 -7.13 31.70
CA PHE A 422 17.72 -7.98 32.76
C PHE A 422 18.39 -9.25 32.18
N GLY A 423 17.75 -9.91 31.22
CA GLY A 423 18.33 -11.05 30.51
C GLY A 423 19.62 -10.69 29.78
N LEU A 424 19.65 -9.55 29.08
CA LEU A 424 20.84 -9.08 28.38
C LEU A 424 22.00 -8.81 29.34
N LEU A 425 21.74 -8.15 30.48
CA LEU A 425 22.76 -7.80 31.47
C LEU A 425 23.32 -9.02 32.22
N HIS A 426 22.49 -10.02 32.54
CA HIS A 426 22.88 -11.14 33.40
C HIS A 426 23.19 -12.43 32.66
N GLU A 427 22.56 -12.66 31.51
CA GLU A 427 22.63 -13.91 30.76
C GLU A 427 23.20 -13.71 29.35
N GLY A 428 23.48 -12.46 28.95
CA GLY A 428 23.99 -12.11 27.62
C GLY A 428 22.95 -12.22 26.50
N ARG A 429 21.67 -12.45 26.82
CA ARG A 429 20.59 -12.59 25.82
C ARG A 429 19.34 -11.82 26.21
N ALA A 430 18.79 -11.05 25.26
CA ALA A 430 17.57 -10.27 25.49
C ALA A 430 16.30 -11.13 25.55
N LYS A 431 16.32 -12.37 25.05
CA LYS A 431 15.21 -13.35 25.13
C LYS A 431 13.87 -12.76 24.65
N VAL A 432 13.90 -12.01 23.55
CA VAL A 432 12.69 -11.38 22.99
C VAL A 432 11.72 -12.43 22.43
N PRO A 433 10.40 -12.16 22.40
CA PRO A 433 9.38 -13.13 21.95
C PRO A 433 9.45 -13.52 20.46
N ASP A 434 10.31 -12.88 19.66
CA ASP A 434 10.42 -13.03 18.20
C ASP A 434 11.07 -14.36 17.75
N ASN A 435 11.18 -15.34 18.67
CA ASN A 435 11.92 -16.59 18.51
C ASN A 435 11.16 -17.73 17.79
N HIS A 436 9.98 -17.47 17.23
CA HIS A 436 9.25 -18.49 16.47
C HIS A 436 10.03 -18.80 15.18
N GLY A 437 10.64 -20.00 15.11
CA GLY A 437 11.30 -20.52 13.90
C GLY A 437 12.82 -20.28 13.80
N ILE A 438 13.51 -19.89 14.88
CA ILE A 438 14.97 -19.93 14.92
C ILE A 438 15.42 -21.35 15.29
N LEU A 439 15.60 -22.20 14.28
CA LEU A 439 16.30 -23.47 14.47
C LEU A 439 17.76 -23.18 14.82
N THR A 440 18.24 -23.86 15.85
CA THR A 440 19.61 -23.88 16.40
C THR A 440 20.69 -23.78 15.32
N GLY A 441 21.09 -22.56 14.98
CA GLY A 441 22.09 -22.25 13.96
C GLY A 441 22.87 -21.01 14.38
N SER A 442 24.08 -21.24 14.90
CA SER A 442 25.02 -20.26 15.50
C SER A 442 24.37 -19.26 16.47
N ASP A 443 24.48 -19.51 17.78
CA ASP A 443 23.95 -18.68 18.87
C ASP A 443 24.21 -17.17 18.69
N LEU A 444 25.37 -16.80 18.12
CA LEU A 444 25.75 -15.41 17.84
C LEU A 444 24.78 -14.66 16.90
N LYS A 445 24.20 -15.33 15.90
CA LYS A 445 23.23 -14.68 14.98
C LYS A 445 21.86 -14.50 15.63
N VAL A 446 21.54 -15.34 16.62
CA VAL A 446 20.31 -15.25 17.40
C VAL A 446 20.43 -14.08 18.37
N GLU A 447 21.54 -14.01 19.11
CA GLU A 447 21.85 -12.90 20.03
C GLU A 447 21.77 -11.53 19.36
N VAL A 448 22.44 -11.35 18.21
CA VAL A 448 22.44 -10.08 17.46
C VAL A 448 21.06 -9.74 16.87
N MET A 449 20.17 -10.71 16.72
CA MET A 449 18.81 -10.47 16.24
C MET A 449 17.83 -10.19 17.39
N GLU A 450 18.12 -10.69 18.59
CA GLU A 450 17.37 -10.37 19.81
C GLU A 450 17.71 -8.96 20.36
N GLU A 451 18.94 -8.50 20.16
CA GLU A 451 19.41 -7.12 20.44
C GLU A 451 18.91 -6.12 19.38
#